data_AF-A0A1F8SIK0-F1
#
_entry.id   AF-A0A1F8SIK0-F1
#
_cell.length_a   1.000
_cell.length_b   1.000
_cell.length_c   1.000
_cell.angle_alpha   90.00
_cell.angle_beta   90.00
_cell.angle_gamma   90.00
#
_symmetry.space_group_name_H-M   'P 1'
#
loop_
_entity.id
_entity.type
_entity.pdbx_description
1 polymer ?
#
loop_
_entity_poly.entity_id
_entity_poly.type
_entity_poly.pdbx_seq_one_letter_code
_entity_poly.pdbx_strand_id
1 'polypeptide(L)'
;MGLKDKKLISLQEIEGAVSPHTKQIDMALKIRKEALEYVADVSKLAEFIGGKVESLGMGEDWAISKEIFPGVQVFFVFNRADDEFPSSLKVLFSGDRIKLMKGEDLAGFVILYVIHMLRYVRDSNQGRKLPEVCYRV
;
A
#
# COMPACT_ATOMS: atom_id res chain seq x y z
N MET A 1 19.94 -9.55 -5.41
CA MET A 1 20.02 -8.66 -4.23
C MET A 1 18.71 -8.80 -3.49
N GLY A 2 18.73 -9.43 -2.31
CA GLY A 2 17.51 -9.73 -1.56
C GLY A 2 16.88 -8.46 -0.98
N LEU A 3 15.58 -8.47 -0.74
CA LEU A 3 14.85 -7.33 -0.14
C LEU A 3 15.40 -6.91 1.24
N LYS A 4 16.11 -7.82 1.92
CA LYS A 4 16.73 -7.59 3.24
C LYS A 4 17.71 -6.41 3.28
N ASP A 5 18.26 -5.99 2.13
CA ASP A 5 19.24 -4.90 2.06
C ASP A 5 18.63 -3.55 1.66
N LYS A 6 17.32 -3.51 1.33
CA LYS A 6 16.67 -2.26 0.95
C LYS A 6 16.34 -1.44 2.20
N LYS A 7 16.85 -0.21 2.26
CA LYS A 7 16.40 0.75 3.26
C LYS A 7 14.94 1.11 2.95
N LEU A 8 14.03 0.65 3.81
CA LEU A 8 12.62 1.00 3.79
C LEU A 8 12.40 2.18 4.73
N ILE A 9 11.76 3.23 4.24
CA ILE A 9 11.50 4.46 4.99
C ILE A 9 10.05 4.89 4.85
N SER A 10 9.51 5.49 5.90
CA SER A 10 8.18 6.10 5.90
C SER A 10 8.17 7.44 5.15
N LEU A 11 6.98 7.94 4.80
CA LEU A 11 6.85 9.28 4.22
C LEU A 11 7.32 10.37 5.20
N GLN A 12 7.07 10.18 6.49
CA GLN A 12 7.56 11.09 7.53
C GLN A 12 9.09 11.18 7.55
N GLU A 13 9.81 10.08 7.36
CA GLU A 13 11.28 10.10 7.26
C GLU A 13 11.79 10.81 5.99
N ILE A 14 10.97 10.87 4.92
CA ILE A 14 11.29 11.58 3.68
C ILE A 14 11.05 13.09 3.84
N GLU A 15 9.91 13.48 4.44
CA GLU A 15 9.52 14.88 4.59
C GLU A 15 10.11 15.56 5.83
N GLY A 16 10.49 14.79 6.85
CA GLY A 16 10.99 15.27 8.13
C GLY A 16 9.90 15.51 9.18
N ALA A 17 10.21 16.37 10.17
CA ALA A 17 9.38 16.55 11.37
C ALA A 17 7.94 17.04 11.07
N VAL A 18 7.75 17.77 9.97
CA VAL A 18 6.43 18.23 9.50
C VAL A 18 6.09 17.49 8.22
N SER A 19 5.22 16.48 8.35
CA SER A 19 4.77 15.63 7.24
C SER A 19 3.24 15.67 7.11
N PRO A 20 2.66 16.71 6.47
CA PRO A 20 1.21 16.81 6.29
C PRO A 20 0.65 15.65 5.45
N HIS A 21 1.46 15.15 4.51
CA HIS A 21 1.05 14.09 3.60
C HIS A 21 1.02 12.71 4.26
N THR A 22 1.78 12.48 5.34
CA THR A 22 1.62 11.25 6.15
C THR A 22 0.20 11.15 6.70
N LYS A 23 -0.33 12.23 7.30
CA LYS A 23 -1.72 12.25 7.80
C LYS A 23 -2.74 12.01 6.69
N GLN A 24 -2.50 12.57 5.51
CA GLN A 24 -3.35 12.34 4.33
C GLN A 24 -3.37 10.87 3.93
N ILE A 25 -2.21 10.22 3.86
CA ILE A 25 -2.10 8.78 3.62
C ILE A 25 -2.85 8.02 4.71
N ASP A 26 -2.56 8.26 5.99
CA ASP A 26 -3.15 7.52 7.11
C ASP A 26 -4.68 7.54 7.10
N MET A 27 -5.28 8.72 6.84
CA MET A 27 -6.72 8.85 6.69
C MET A 27 -7.25 8.05 5.50
N ALA A 28 -6.53 8.09 4.37
CA ALA A 28 -6.92 7.35 3.17
C ALA A 28 -6.80 5.83 3.34
N LEU A 29 -5.78 5.33 4.06
CA LEU A 29 -5.61 3.90 4.34
C LEU A 29 -6.62 3.42 5.38
N LYS A 30 -6.86 4.21 6.44
CA LYS A 30 -7.78 3.85 7.54
C LYS A 30 -9.16 3.47 7.04
N ILE A 31 -9.70 4.19 6.06
CA ILE A 31 -11.05 3.93 5.51
C ILE A 31 -11.08 2.80 4.46
N ARG A 32 -9.91 2.32 3.99
CA ARG A 32 -9.80 1.37 2.86
C ARG A 32 -9.25 0.00 3.27
N LYS A 33 -8.53 -0.09 4.39
CA LYS A 33 -7.85 -1.31 4.83
C LYS A 33 -8.78 -2.52 4.98
N GLU A 34 -10.02 -2.33 5.46
CA GLU A 34 -10.98 -3.43 5.64
C GLU A 34 -11.39 -4.08 4.31
N ALA A 35 -11.40 -3.32 3.21
CA ALA A 35 -11.66 -3.88 1.89
C ALA A 35 -10.59 -4.88 1.46
N LEU A 36 -9.35 -4.70 1.93
CA LEU A 36 -8.23 -5.54 1.52
C LEU A 36 -8.25 -6.93 2.17
N GLU A 37 -9.10 -7.16 3.18
CA GLU A 37 -9.38 -8.50 3.71
C GLU A 37 -9.93 -9.46 2.64
N TYR A 38 -10.63 -8.88 1.65
CA TYR A 38 -11.29 -9.61 0.57
C TYR A 38 -10.35 -9.91 -0.61
N VAL A 39 -9.06 -9.60 -0.49
CA VAL A 39 -8.06 -10.03 -1.47
C VAL A 39 -7.90 -11.54 -1.37
N ALA A 40 -8.43 -12.25 -2.37
CA ALA A 40 -8.35 -13.72 -2.46
C ALA A 40 -7.01 -14.20 -3.05
N ASP A 41 -6.43 -13.41 -3.97
CA ASP A 41 -5.18 -13.72 -4.66
C ASP A 41 -4.32 -12.46 -4.70
N VAL A 42 -3.28 -12.45 -3.87
CA VAL A 42 -2.33 -11.34 -3.73
C VAL A 42 -1.44 -11.22 -4.97
N SER A 43 -1.12 -12.34 -5.63
CA SER A 43 -0.28 -12.32 -6.83
C SER A 43 -1.00 -11.62 -7.98
N LYS A 44 -2.28 -11.91 -8.17
CA LYS A 44 -3.12 -11.21 -9.15
C LYS A 44 -3.37 -9.75 -8.80
N LEU A 45 -3.50 -9.42 -7.50
CA LEU A 45 -3.56 -8.02 -7.07
C LEU A 45 -2.26 -7.27 -7.44
N ALA A 46 -1.11 -7.88 -7.17
CA ALA A 46 0.18 -7.31 -7.50
C ALA A 46 0.30 -7.09 -9.02
N GLU A 47 -0.05 -8.09 -9.83
CA GLU A 47 -0.09 -7.98 -11.28
C GLU A 47 -1.02 -6.86 -11.75
N PHE A 48 -2.22 -6.75 -11.17
CA PHE A 48 -3.23 -5.75 -11.53
C PHE A 48 -2.72 -4.31 -11.35
N ILE A 49 -1.95 -4.04 -10.30
CA ILE A 49 -1.32 -2.73 -10.09
C ILE A 49 0.07 -2.60 -10.72
N GLY A 50 0.51 -3.60 -11.48
CA GLY A 50 1.83 -3.67 -12.12
C GLY A 50 2.99 -3.71 -11.10
N GLY A 51 2.76 -4.35 -9.96
CA GLY A 51 3.69 -4.55 -8.86
C GLY A 51 4.19 -5.99 -8.73
N LYS A 52 4.81 -6.31 -7.60
CA LYS A 52 5.34 -7.64 -7.27
C LYS A 52 5.01 -7.99 -5.83
N VAL A 53 4.69 -9.26 -5.57
CA VAL A 53 4.58 -9.76 -4.20
C VAL A 53 5.98 -9.82 -3.61
N GLU A 54 6.13 -9.31 -2.40
CA GLU A 54 7.37 -9.28 -1.65
C GLU A 54 7.21 -10.00 -0.30
N SER A 55 8.31 -10.48 0.25
CA SER A 55 8.41 -10.86 1.66
C SER A 55 9.47 -9.98 2.33
N LEU A 56 9.01 -9.14 3.25
CA LEU A 56 9.81 -8.15 3.99
C LEU A 56 10.24 -8.69 5.35
N GLY A 57 9.59 -9.74 5.86
CA GLY A 57 9.95 -10.38 7.12
C GLY A 57 9.58 -9.56 8.36
N MET A 58 8.52 -8.75 8.25
CA MET A 58 7.94 -7.91 9.31
C MET A 58 6.75 -8.59 10.00
N GLY A 59 6.46 -9.85 9.67
CA GLY A 59 5.25 -10.55 10.11
C GLY A 59 4.02 -10.21 9.27
N GLU A 60 4.21 -9.66 8.07
CA GLU A 60 3.13 -9.30 7.16
C GLU A 60 2.38 -10.52 6.60
N ASP A 61 1.05 -10.41 6.46
CA ASP A 61 0.26 -11.37 5.68
C ASP A 61 0.63 -11.31 4.20
N TRP A 62 0.83 -10.08 3.70
CA TRP A 62 1.41 -9.86 2.40
C TRP A 62 2.04 -8.47 2.29
N ALA A 63 3.03 -8.38 1.40
CA ALA A 63 3.55 -7.11 0.91
C ALA A 63 3.54 -7.08 -0.62
N ILE A 64 3.25 -5.92 -1.19
CA ILE A 64 3.36 -5.66 -2.62
C ILE A 64 4.25 -4.46 -2.85
N SER A 65 5.29 -4.61 -3.67
CA SER A 65 6.08 -3.48 -4.18
C SER A 65 5.56 -2.99 -5.52
N LYS A 66 5.70 -1.69 -5.78
CA LYS A 66 5.43 -1.06 -7.06
C LYS A 66 6.46 0.02 -7.34
N GLU A 67 7.09 -0.02 -8.51
CA GLU A 67 7.86 1.12 -8.99
C GLU A 67 6.91 2.21 -9.50
N ILE A 68 6.98 3.40 -8.89
CA ILE A 68 6.10 4.55 -9.19
C ILE A 68 6.83 5.64 -9.98
N PHE A 69 8.15 5.64 -9.90
CA PHE A 69 9.05 6.49 -10.67
C PHE A 69 10.38 5.72 -10.84
N PRO A 70 11.16 5.92 -11.92
CA PRO A 70 12.40 5.19 -12.13
C PRO A 70 13.34 5.27 -10.91
N GLY A 71 13.60 4.13 -10.27
CA GLY A 71 14.42 4.03 -9.06
C GLY A 71 13.71 4.44 -7.76
N VAL A 72 12.37 4.48 -7.75
CA VAL A 72 11.53 4.74 -6.57
C VAL A 72 10.44 3.69 -6.46
N GLN A 73 10.49 2.93 -5.37
CA GLN A 73 9.53 1.88 -5.05
C GLN A 73 8.68 2.28 -3.86
N VAL A 74 7.39 1.99 -3.95
CA VAL A 74 6.45 1.98 -2.83
C VAL A 74 6.16 0.53 -2.45
N PHE A 75 5.99 0.28 -1.16
CA PHE A 75 5.66 -1.01 -0.59
C PHE A 75 4.36 -0.86 0.20
N PHE A 76 3.35 -1.65 -0.15
CA PHE A 76 2.10 -1.77 0.58
C PHE A 76 2.20 -3.02 1.44
N VAL A 77 2.19 -2.84 2.76
CA VAL A 77 2.36 -3.91 3.75
C VAL A 77 1.05 -4.08 4.49
N PHE A 78 0.45 -5.26 4.38
CA PHE A 78 -0.86 -5.53 4.94
C PHE A 78 -0.80 -6.63 6.00
N ASN A 79 -1.60 -6.44 7.05
CA ASN A 79 -1.93 -7.49 8.01
C ASN A 79 -3.44 -7.58 8.12
N ARG A 80 -3.94 -8.81 8.12
CA ARG A 80 -5.34 -9.14 8.37
C ARG A 80 -5.69 -8.82 9.83
N ALA A 81 -6.97 -8.61 10.07
CA ALA A 81 -7.50 -8.55 11.42
C ALA A 81 -7.37 -9.93 12.10
N ASP A 82 -7.07 -9.91 13.39
CA ASP A 82 -7.14 -11.08 14.27
C ASP A 82 -8.02 -10.76 15.50
N ASP A 83 -8.02 -11.66 16.49
CA ASP A 83 -8.84 -11.51 17.70
C ASP A 83 -8.43 -10.29 18.56
N GLU A 84 -7.20 -9.79 18.40
CA GLU A 84 -6.61 -8.74 19.24
C GLU A 84 -6.47 -7.39 18.49
N PHE A 85 -6.24 -7.43 17.18
CA PHE A 85 -5.88 -6.27 16.38
C PHE A 85 -6.73 -6.15 15.11
N PRO A 86 -7.22 -4.94 14.76
CA PRO A 86 -7.88 -4.73 13.49
C PRO A 86 -6.86 -4.80 12.36
N SER A 87 -7.35 -5.05 11.15
CA SER A 87 -6.52 -5.06 9.93
C SER A 87 -5.71 -3.78 9.80
N SER A 88 -4.54 -3.86 9.17
CA SER A 88 -3.65 -2.72 9.00
C SER A 88 -3.05 -2.70 7.61
N LEU A 89 -2.94 -1.48 7.05
CA LEU A 89 -2.24 -1.22 5.81
C LEU A 89 -1.20 -0.14 6.10
N LYS A 90 0.07 -0.46 5.89
CA LYS A 90 1.20 0.44 6.04
C LYS A 90 1.86 0.66 4.68
N VAL A 91 2.45 1.84 4.51
CA VAL A 91 3.15 2.19 3.28
C VAL A 91 4.58 2.61 3.60
N LEU A 92 5.52 1.99 2.89
CA LEU A 92 6.94 2.28 2.98
C LEU A 92 7.49 2.60 1.58
N PHE A 93 8.64 3.24 1.53
CA PHE A 93 9.31 3.60 0.30
C PHE A 93 10.76 3.11 0.30
N SER A 94 11.30 2.83 -0.88
CA SER A 94 12.73 2.60 -1.08
C SER A 94 13.22 3.13 -2.42
N GLY A 95 14.52 3.40 -2.53
CA GLY A 95 15.17 3.81 -3.76
C GLY A 95 15.94 5.12 -3.64
N ASP A 96 17.05 5.18 -4.36
CA ASP A 96 18.03 6.28 -4.26
C ASP A 96 17.49 7.61 -4.76
N ARG A 97 16.43 7.57 -5.59
CA ARG A 97 15.82 8.73 -6.22
C ARG A 97 14.60 9.27 -5.48
N ILE A 98 14.24 8.70 -4.32
CA ILE A 98 13.09 9.15 -3.52
C ILE A 98 13.15 10.65 -3.22
N LYS A 99 14.34 11.17 -2.91
CA LYS A 99 14.55 12.59 -2.57
C LYS A 99 14.24 13.55 -3.72
N LEU A 100 14.07 13.05 -4.95
CA LEU A 100 13.69 13.85 -6.11
C LEU A 100 12.16 14.05 -6.20
N MET A 101 11.38 13.30 -5.43
CA MET A 101 9.92 13.38 -5.43
C MET A 101 9.43 14.22 -4.25
N LYS A 102 8.37 15.00 -4.46
CA LYS A 102 7.71 15.71 -3.36
C LYS A 102 6.82 14.73 -2.59
N GLY A 103 6.64 14.98 -1.29
CA GLY A 103 5.75 14.14 -0.48
C GLY A 103 4.30 14.15 -0.95
N GLU A 104 3.85 15.27 -1.55
CA GLU A 104 2.55 15.37 -2.22
C GLU A 104 2.41 14.34 -3.35
N ASP A 105 3.43 14.24 -4.23
CA ASP A 105 3.44 13.29 -5.34
C ASP A 105 3.43 11.84 -4.81
N LEU A 106 4.28 11.56 -3.82
CA LEU A 106 4.36 10.24 -3.18
C LEU A 106 3.01 9.83 -2.57
N ALA A 107 2.36 10.74 -1.84
CA ALA A 107 1.03 10.49 -1.28
C ALA A 107 -0.04 10.34 -2.35
N GLY A 108 0.02 11.12 -3.43
CA GLY A 108 -0.85 11.00 -4.59
C GLY A 108 -0.77 9.61 -5.21
N PHE A 109 0.46 9.10 -5.47
CA PHE A 109 0.65 7.75 -5.99
C PHE A 109 0.12 6.69 -5.04
N VAL A 110 0.40 6.79 -3.74
CA VAL A 110 -0.11 5.84 -2.74
C VAL A 110 -1.63 5.75 -2.80
N ILE A 111 -2.32 6.89 -2.76
CA ILE A 111 -3.77 6.93 -2.77
C ILE A 111 -4.32 6.37 -4.08
N LEU A 112 -3.72 6.74 -5.21
CA LEU A 112 -4.08 6.21 -6.52
C LEU A 112 -4.01 4.68 -6.54
N TYR A 113 -2.89 4.09 -6.13
CA TYR A 113 -2.73 2.64 -6.16
C TYR A 113 -3.66 1.93 -5.19
N VAL A 114 -3.92 2.48 -4.00
CA VAL A 114 -4.89 1.90 -3.07
C VAL A 114 -6.31 1.93 -3.66
N ILE A 115 -6.69 2.99 -4.40
CA ILE A 115 -7.96 3.01 -5.15
C ILE A 115 -7.99 1.87 -6.19
N HIS A 116 -6.89 1.66 -6.92
CA HIS A 116 -6.80 0.54 -7.86
C HIS A 116 -6.86 -0.83 -7.16
N MET A 117 -6.27 -0.99 -5.98
CA MET A 117 -6.40 -2.22 -5.20
C MET A 117 -7.87 -2.49 -4.81
N LEU A 118 -8.63 -1.45 -4.45
CA LEU A 118 -10.06 -1.58 -4.16
C LEU A 118 -10.88 -1.94 -5.40
N ARG A 119 -10.51 -1.41 -6.58
CA ARG A 119 -11.13 -1.82 -7.85
C ARG A 119 -10.90 -3.32 -8.11
N TYR A 120 -9.68 -3.81 -7.89
CA TYR A 120 -9.40 -5.24 -7.96
C TYR A 120 -10.25 -6.05 -6.98
N VAL A 121 -10.36 -5.62 -5.72
CA VAL A 121 -11.21 -6.27 -4.71
C VAL A 121 -12.66 -6.37 -5.21
N ARG A 122 -13.21 -5.26 -5.72
CA ARG A 122 -14.57 -5.21 -6.28
C ARG A 122 -14.73 -6.20 -7.44
N ASP A 123 -13.82 -6.16 -8.40
CA ASP A 123 -13.94 -6.91 -9.65
C ASP A 123 -13.71 -8.43 -9.44
N SER A 124 -12.90 -8.80 -8.44
CA SER A 124 -12.61 -10.19 -8.08
C SER A 124 -13.61 -10.84 -7.11
N ASN A 125 -14.51 -10.05 -6.51
CA ASN A 125 -15.48 -10.53 -5.52
C ASN A 125 -16.93 -10.28 -5.95
N GLN A 126 -17.24 -10.51 -7.24
CA GLN A 126 -18.60 -10.33 -7.76
C GLN A 126 -19.63 -11.14 -6.95
N GLY A 127 -20.77 -10.50 -6.65
CA GLY A 127 -21.86 -11.10 -5.88
C GLY A 127 -21.65 -11.14 -4.36
N ARG A 128 -20.49 -10.71 -3.84
CA ARG A 128 -20.28 -10.54 -2.39
C ARG A 128 -20.68 -9.14 -1.93
N LYS A 129 -21.16 -9.04 -0.69
CA LYS A 129 -21.37 -7.75 -0.02
C LYS A 129 -20.01 -7.23 0.47
N LEU A 130 -19.51 -6.19 -0.18
CA LEU A 130 -18.22 -5.56 0.15
C LEU A 130 -18.42 -4.29 1.01
N PRO A 131 -17.37 -3.80 1.68
CA PRO A 131 -17.39 -2.49 2.30
C PRO A 131 -17.76 -1.39 1.30
N GLU A 132 -18.54 -0.41 1.75
CA GLU A 132 -19.08 0.68 0.92
C GLU A 132 -17.99 1.44 0.13
N VAL A 133 -16.78 1.53 0.68
CA VAL A 133 -15.64 2.17 0.05
C VAL A 133 -15.26 1.54 -1.29
N CYS A 134 -15.56 0.25 -1.52
CA CYS A 134 -15.32 -0.44 -2.79
C CYS A 134 -16.20 0.05 -3.94
N TYR A 135 -17.29 0.77 -3.65
CA TYR A 135 -18.22 1.29 -4.66
C TYR A 135 -18.02 2.79 -4.94
N ARG A 136 -17.08 3.43 -4.23
CA ARG A 136 -16.77 4.87 -4.33
C ARG A 136 -15.40 5.14 -4.97
N VAL A 137 -14.93 4.20 -5.81
CA VAL A 137 -13.59 4.18 -6.45
C VAL A 137 -13.61 4.53 -7.92
#